data_AF-A0A9W4L146-F1
#
_entry.id   AF-A0A9W4L146-F1
#
_cell.length_a   1.000
_cell.length_b   1.000
_cell.length_c   1.000
_cell.angle_alpha   90.00
_cell.angle_beta   90.00
_cell.angle_gamma   90.00
#
_symmetry.space_group_name_H-M   'P 1'
#
loop_
_entity.id
_entity.type
_entity.pdbx_description
1 polymer ?
#
loop_
_entity_poly.entity_id
_entity_poly.type
_entity_poly.pdbx_seq_one_letter_code
_entity_poly.pdbx_strand_id
1 'polypeptide(L)'
;MLKKKLLVIIPTVALMLAPLGAGTSITHAASKEKIETKAETRPTLRKGSRSSYVRDLQQSLKDVKYNVGVDGIFGTQTQNVVREFQVDHNLSSDGIVGPLTWAALDENKVERKQFTEKDAIALGKKKLGNKIVFSGDGRLLKDGKGKSYYNYKAANQDWIDQGGTGTIGWFHIYKDGRVVEQ
;
A
#
# COMPACT_ATOMS: atom_id res chain seq x y z
N MET A 1 -8.32 -24.80 56.10
CA MET A 1 -7.29 -24.84 57.18
C MET A 1 -6.05 -24.11 56.65
N LEU A 2 -5.94 -22.79 56.87
CA LEU A 2 -4.92 -22.15 57.73
C LEU A 2 -3.57 -22.88 57.76
N LYS A 3 -2.48 -22.24 57.33
CA LYS A 3 -1.50 -21.53 58.19
C LYS A 3 -0.40 -20.97 57.26
N LYS A 4 0.38 -19.91 57.54
CA LYS A 4 0.42 -18.78 58.48
C LYS A 4 1.53 -17.89 57.91
N LYS A 5 1.38 -16.57 58.04
CA LYS A 5 2.39 -15.55 57.73
C LYS A 5 3.64 -15.76 58.60
N LEU A 6 4.84 -15.45 58.08
CA LEU A 6 5.96 -15.02 58.92
C LEU A 6 6.72 -13.87 58.24
N LEU A 7 6.71 -12.74 58.95
CA LEU A 7 7.46 -11.52 58.73
C LEU A 7 8.67 -11.60 59.69
N VAL A 8 9.90 -11.39 59.22
CA VAL A 8 11.05 -11.08 60.10
C VAL A 8 11.84 -9.93 59.48
N ILE A 9 12.24 -9.04 60.38
CA ILE A 9 12.66 -7.66 60.18
C ILE A 9 14.20 -7.58 60.20
N ILE A 10 14.72 -6.74 59.31
CA ILE A 10 16.10 -6.20 59.13
C ILE A 10 16.68 -5.63 60.45
N PRO A 11 18.02 -5.47 60.68
CA PRO A 11 18.84 -4.51 59.94
C PRO A 11 20.35 -4.86 59.82
N THR A 12 21.04 -4.36 58.79
CA THR A 12 22.38 -3.82 59.02
C THR A 12 22.68 -2.71 58.03
N VAL A 13 22.80 -1.53 58.60
CA VAL A 13 23.24 -0.27 58.00
C VAL A 13 24.73 -0.38 57.70
N ALA A 14 25.14 -0.08 56.48
CA ALA A 14 26.50 0.33 56.17
C ALA A 14 26.43 1.70 55.48
N LEU A 15 26.71 2.74 56.27
CA LEU A 15 26.89 4.11 55.85
C LEU A 15 28.34 4.26 55.39
N MET A 16 28.58 4.55 54.11
CA MET A 16 29.87 5.01 53.61
C MET A 16 29.68 6.32 52.86
N LEU A 17 30.45 7.31 53.30
CA LEU A 17 30.40 8.72 52.92
C LEU A 17 31.43 9.03 51.81
N ALA A 18 30.95 9.65 50.73
CA ALA A 18 31.59 10.67 49.85
C ALA A 18 32.86 10.30 49.01
N PRO A 19 33.26 11.07 47.96
CA PRO A 19 32.72 12.36 47.45
C PRO A 19 32.38 12.42 45.94
N LEU A 20 31.73 13.53 45.55
CA LEU A 20 31.44 13.98 44.18
C LEU A 20 32.71 14.11 43.33
N GLY A 21 32.71 13.46 42.15
CA GLY A 21 33.61 13.76 41.04
C GLY A 21 32.78 14.01 39.78
N ALA A 22 32.78 15.24 39.29
CA ALA A 22 32.26 15.58 37.97
C ALA A 22 33.28 15.14 36.91
N GLY A 23 32.86 14.28 35.97
CA GLY A 23 33.68 13.83 34.86
C GLY A 23 32.84 13.06 33.85
N THR A 24 32.46 13.73 32.76
CA THR A 24 31.84 13.15 31.57
C THR A 24 32.71 12.08 30.93
N SER A 25 32.17 10.88 30.71
CA SER A 25 32.58 9.99 29.62
C SER A 25 31.43 9.06 29.24
N ILE A 26 30.93 9.28 28.03
CA ILE A 26 29.96 8.46 27.33
C ILE A 26 30.60 7.08 27.14
N THR A 27 30.04 6.03 27.75
CA THR A 27 30.35 4.64 27.37
C THR A 27 29.07 3.96 26.94
N HIS A 28 28.85 4.00 25.62
CA HIS A 28 28.00 3.08 24.88
C HIS A 28 28.60 1.68 25.00
N ALA A 29 27.97 0.76 25.73
CA ALA A 29 28.28 -0.67 25.62
C ALA A 29 27.16 -1.53 26.21
N ALA A 30 26.15 -1.85 25.39
CA ALA A 30 25.38 -3.09 25.43
C ALA A 30 24.34 -3.07 24.29
N SER A 31 24.81 -3.03 23.05
CA SER A 31 23.97 -3.30 21.89
C SER A 31 23.56 -4.77 21.93
N LYS A 32 22.32 -5.03 22.35
CA LYS A 32 21.60 -6.24 21.93
C LYS A 32 21.49 -6.15 20.41
N GLU A 33 22.28 -6.94 19.69
CA GLU A 33 22.11 -7.15 18.25
C GLU A 33 20.76 -7.84 18.01
N LYS A 34 19.72 -7.02 17.88
CA LYS A 34 18.51 -7.41 17.18
C LYS A 34 18.90 -7.43 15.71
N ILE A 35 18.99 -8.63 15.15
CA ILE A 35 19.19 -8.87 13.72
C ILE A 35 18.06 -8.13 12.99
N GLU A 36 18.37 -6.94 12.49
CA GLU A 36 17.46 -6.07 11.77
C GLU A 36 17.50 -6.51 10.31
N THR A 37 16.62 -7.43 9.97
CA THR A 37 16.34 -7.76 8.58
C THR A 37 15.99 -6.48 7.84
N LYS A 38 16.68 -6.25 6.71
CA LYS A 38 16.55 -5.22 5.68
C LYS A 38 15.13 -5.15 5.05
N ALA A 39 14.12 -5.04 5.88
CA ALA A 39 12.81 -4.48 5.62
C ALA A 39 12.73 -3.27 6.54
N GLU A 40 13.57 -2.26 6.26
CA GLU A 40 13.47 -0.96 6.91
C GLU A 40 12.00 -0.54 6.89
N THR A 41 11.39 -0.39 8.06
CA THR A 41 9.99 -0.01 8.18
C THR A 41 9.82 1.34 7.49
N ARG A 42 9.31 1.34 6.25
CA ARG A 42 9.10 2.55 5.47
C ARG A 42 8.36 3.58 6.32
N PRO A 43 8.81 4.85 6.32
CA PRO A 43 8.25 5.86 7.23
C PRO A 43 6.81 6.18 6.86
N THR A 44 6.09 6.75 7.82
CA THR A 44 4.79 7.37 7.55
C THR A 44 5.00 8.68 6.78
N LEU A 45 4.44 8.77 5.57
CA LEU A 45 4.51 9.98 4.74
C LEU A 45 3.17 10.71 4.73
N ARG A 46 3.21 12.05 4.71
CA ARG A 46 2.04 12.91 4.66
C ARG A 46 2.37 14.23 3.98
N LYS A 47 1.36 15.07 3.74
CA LYS A 47 1.56 16.41 3.18
C LYS A 47 2.64 17.18 3.96
N GLY A 48 3.59 17.74 3.23
CA GLY A 48 4.75 18.43 3.78
C GLY A 48 6.02 17.56 3.94
N SER A 49 5.90 16.23 3.89
CA SER A 49 7.06 15.33 3.83
C SER A 49 7.91 15.61 2.59
N ARG A 50 9.23 15.58 2.75
CA ARG A 50 10.22 15.69 1.66
C ARG A 50 11.34 14.70 1.91
N SER A 51 11.50 13.69 1.06
CA SER A 51 12.52 12.64 1.21
C SER A 51 12.62 11.75 -0.03
N SER A 52 13.64 10.89 -0.08
CA SER A 52 13.71 9.80 -1.06
C SER A 52 12.49 8.88 -0.98
N TYR A 53 11.97 8.58 0.21
CA TYR A 53 10.76 7.77 0.37
C TYR A 53 9.52 8.40 -0.28
N VAL A 54 9.41 9.73 -0.34
CA VAL A 54 8.33 10.38 -1.10
C VAL A 54 8.50 10.15 -2.59
N ARG A 55 9.74 10.20 -3.10
CA ARG A 55 10.05 9.88 -4.49
C ARG A 55 9.69 8.42 -4.80
N ASP A 56 10.02 7.50 -3.91
CA ASP A 56 9.69 6.08 -4.05
C ASP A 56 8.18 5.82 -4.02
N LEU A 57 7.43 6.54 -3.17
CA LEU A 57 5.97 6.54 -3.16
C LEU A 57 5.41 7.00 -4.51
N GLN A 58 5.84 8.17 -4.98
CA GLN A 58 5.36 8.75 -6.23
C GLN A 58 5.66 7.84 -7.43
N GLN A 59 6.87 7.27 -7.47
CA GLN A 59 7.22 6.28 -8.49
C GLN A 59 6.35 5.04 -8.38
N SER A 60 6.09 4.55 -7.16
CA SER A 60 5.24 3.37 -6.94
C SER A 60 3.81 3.59 -7.42
N LEU A 61 3.22 4.75 -7.12
CA LEU A 61 1.89 5.14 -7.61
C LEU A 61 1.86 5.19 -9.15
N LYS A 62 2.92 5.72 -9.77
CA LYS A 62 3.06 5.74 -11.24
C LYS A 62 3.15 4.34 -11.83
N ASP A 63 3.92 3.44 -11.22
CA ASP A 63 4.06 2.04 -11.64
C ASP A 63 2.70 1.32 -11.64
N VAL A 64 1.83 1.66 -10.68
CA VAL A 64 0.47 1.10 -10.56
C VAL A 64 -0.59 1.93 -11.30
N LYS A 65 -0.18 2.81 -12.22
CA LYS A 65 -0.99 3.58 -13.17
C LYS A 65 -1.75 4.79 -12.61
N TYR A 66 -1.29 5.35 -11.49
CA TYR A 66 -1.79 6.65 -11.02
C TYR A 66 -0.94 7.78 -11.59
N ASN A 67 -1.58 8.90 -11.88
CA ASN A 67 -0.91 10.05 -12.45
C ASN A 67 -0.38 10.99 -11.37
N VAL A 68 0.92 10.90 -11.07
CA VAL A 68 1.59 11.78 -10.09
C VAL A 68 2.99 12.15 -10.57
N GLY A 69 3.39 13.40 -10.30
CA GLY A 69 4.77 13.85 -10.50
C GLY A 69 5.74 13.20 -9.51
N VAL A 70 6.99 12.97 -9.95
CA VAL A 70 8.04 12.33 -9.14
C VAL A 70 9.14 13.35 -8.80
N ASP A 71 8.89 14.16 -7.77
CA ASP A 71 9.75 15.26 -7.34
C ASP A 71 10.33 15.07 -5.92
N GLY A 72 9.85 14.08 -5.16
CA GLY A 72 10.22 13.86 -3.76
C GLY A 72 9.54 14.80 -2.76
N ILE A 73 8.52 15.55 -3.18
CA ILE A 73 7.76 16.49 -2.35
C ILE A 73 6.31 16.01 -2.22
N PHE A 74 5.88 15.76 -0.98
CA PHE A 74 4.52 15.32 -0.73
C PHE A 74 3.60 16.55 -0.65
N GLY A 75 3.23 17.07 -1.83
CA GLY A 75 2.31 18.19 -1.98
C GLY A 75 0.84 17.79 -1.96
N THR A 76 -0.05 18.76 -2.23
CA THR A 76 -1.50 18.52 -2.35
C THR A 76 -1.82 17.50 -3.45
N GLN A 77 -1.12 17.54 -4.59
CA GLN A 77 -1.33 16.59 -5.68
C GLN A 77 -1.02 15.15 -5.25
N THR A 78 0.14 14.91 -4.63
CA THR A 78 0.48 13.58 -4.10
C THR A 78 -0.53 13.11 -3.06
N GLN A 79 -0.98 14.00 -2.18
CA GLN A 79 -2.00 13.66 -1.19
C GLN A 79 -3.32 13.21 -1.82
N ASN A 80 -3.78 13.89 -2.86
CA ASN A 80 -5.02 13.52 -3.56
C ASN A 80 -4.88 12.15 -4.23
N VAL A 81 -3.76 11.90 -4.90
CA VAL A 81 -3.49 10.60 -5.54
C VAL A 81 -3.38 9.47 -4.51
N VAL A 82 -2.80 9.74 -3.34
CA VAL A 82 -2.77 8.75 -2.24
C VAL A 82 -4.20 8.44 -1.77
N ARG A 83 -5.08 9.44 -1.65
CA ARG A 83 -6.49 9.19 -1.27
C ARG A 83 -7.22 8.36 -2.32
N GLU A 84 -7.03 8.68 -3.60
CA GLU A 84 -7.59 7.90 -4.71
C GLU A 84 -7.14 6.44 -4.62
N PHE A 85 -5.83 6.21 -4.47
CA PHE A 85 -5.29 4.87 -4.26
C PHE A 85 -5.90 4.18 -3.05
N GLN A 86 -6.04 4.88 -1.92
CA GLN A 86 -6.65 4.30 -0.72
C GLN A 86 -8.11 3.89 -0.95
N VAL A 87 -8.91 4.72 -1.63
CA VAL A 87 -10.30 4.39 -1.99
C VAL A 87 -10.35 3.15 -2.89
N ASP A 88 -9.56 3.15 -3.96
CA ASP A 88 -9.51 2.06 -4.96
C ASP A 88 -9.05 0.71 -4.36
N HIS A 89 -8.43 0.75 -3.18
CA HIS A 89 -7.90 -0.39 -2.44
C HIS A 89 -8.63 -0.66 -1.11
N ASN A 90 -9.80 -0.05 -0.88
CA ASN A 90 -10.62 -0.24 0.33
C ASN A 90 -9.87 0.07 1.65
N LEU A 91 -8.98 1.05 1.61
CA LEU A 91 -8.27 1.59 2.77
C LEU A 91 -8.96 2.87 3.27
N SER A 92 -8.61 3.30 4.48
CA SER A 92 -8.97 4.64 4.95
C SER A 92 -8.31 5.69 4.06
N SER A 93 -9.10 6.60 3.47
CA SER A 93 -8.66 7.61 2.50
C SER A 93 -8.19 8.91 3.17
N ASP A 94 -7.36 8.78 4.20
CA ASP A 94 -6.82 9.90 4.98
C ASP A 94 -5.75 10.73 4.24
N GLY A 95 -5.18 10.19 3.15
CA GLY A 95 -4.08 10.80 2.40
C GLY A 95 -2.73 10.66 3.09
N ILE A 96 -2.61 9.73 4.04
CA ILE A 96 -1.40 9.41 4.79
C ILE A 96 -0.90 8.03 4.37
N VAL A 97 0.39 7.93 4.04
CA VAL A 97 1.00 6.67 3.65
C VAL A 97 1.63 6.03 4.87
N GLY A 98 0.87 5.14 5.51
CA GLY A 98 1.34 4.26 6.58
C GLY A 98 1.62 2.83 6.10
N PRO A 99 1.89 1.89 7.02
CA PRO A 99 2.22 0.50 6.70
C PRO A 99 1.19 -0.20 5.79
N LEU A 100 -0.11 0.08 5.98
CA LEU A 100 -1.17 -0.53 5.15
C LEU A 100 -1.14 -0.03 3.71
N THR A 101 -0.98 1.29 3.50
CA THR A 101 -0.88 1.87 2.16
C THR A 101 0.37 1.35 1.43
N TRP A 102 1.48 1.22 2.17
CA TRP A 102 2.73 0.64 1.67
C TRP A 102 2.58 -0.82 1.26
N ALA A 103 1.93 -1.64 2.09
CA ALA A 103 1.66 -3.04 1.79
C ALA A 103 0.74 -3.19 0.56
N ALA A 104 -0.32 -2.38 0.46
CA ALA A 104 -1.23 -2.41 -0.68
C ALA A 104 -0.54 -2.04 -1.99
N LEU A 105 0.39 -1.06 -1.98
CA LEU A 105 1.19 -0.71 -3.15
C LEU A 105 2.05 -1.89 -3.63
N ASP A 106 2.75 -2.55 -2.71
CA ASP A 106 3.61 -3.69 -3.04
C ASP A 106 2.79 -4.88 -3.56
N GLU A 107 1.68 -5.18 -2.89
CA GLU A 107 0.73 -6.21 -3.31
C GLU A 107 0.22 -5.92 -4.73
N ASN A 108 -0.21 -4.68 -5.00
CA ASN A 108 -0.69 -4.32 -6.34
C ASN A 108 0.40 -4.48 -7.41
N LYS A 109 1.65 -4.10 -7.13
CA LYS A 109 2.77 -4.34 -8.05
C LYS A 109 2.99 -5.82 -8.33
N VAL A 110 2.87 -6.68 -7.33
CA VAL A 110 2.97 -8.14 -7.51
C VAL A 110 1.79 -8.66 -8.31
N GLU A 111 0.56 -8.28 -7.97
CA GLU A 111 -0.64 -8.76 -8.64
C GLU A 111 -0.69 -8.34 -10.11
N ARG A 112 -0.29 -7.11 -10.46
CA ARG A 112 -0.21 -6.64 -11.85
C ARG A 112 0.77 -7.43 -12.71
N LYS A 113 1.78 -8.07 -12.11
CA LYS A 113 2.69 -8.98 -12.83
C LYS A 113 2.07 -10.35 -13.05
N GLN A 114 1.18 -10.78 -12.16
CA GLN A 114 0.49 -12.08 -12.24
C GLN A 114 -0.79 -12.03 -13.07
N PHE A 115 -1.43 -10.86 -13.13
CA PHE A 115 -2.66 -10.62 -13.87
C PHE A 115 -2.52 -9.30 -14.60
N THR A 116 -2.14 -9.38 -15.86
CA THR A 116 -1.88 -8.21 -16.69
C THR A 116 -3.16 -7.73 -17.38
N GLU A 117 -3.12 -6.50 -17.90
CA GLU A 117 -4.19 -5.96 -18.75
C GLU A 117 -4.44 -6.84 -19.98
N LYS A 118 -3.39 -7.44 -20.55
CA LYS A 118 -3.51 -8.37 -21.67
C LYS A 118 -4.32 -9.61 -21.28
N ASP A 119 -4.08 -10.16 -20.09
CA ASP A 119 -4.80 -11.33 -19.58
C ASP A 119 -6.28 -10.98 -19.35
N ALA A 120 -6.55 -9.82 -18.75
CA ALA A 120 -7.90 -9.32 -18.55
C ALA A 120 -8.64 -9.12 -19.88
N ILE A 121 -8.03 -8.46 -20.86
CA ILE A 121 -8.62 -8.26 -22.19
C ILE A 121 -8.88 -9.62 -22.87
N ALA A 122 -7.96 -10.59 -22.75
CA ALA A 122 -8.16 -11.92 -23.30
C ALA A 122 -9.36 -12.65 -22.64
N LEU A 123 -9.52 -12.55 -21.32
CA LEU A 123 -10.69 -13.08 -20.61
C LEU A 123 -11.99 -12.38 -21.04
N GLY A 124 -11.97 -11.05 -21.18
CA GLY A 124 -13.09 -10.26 -21.67
C GLY A 124 -13.51 -10.70 -23.06
N LYS A 125 -12.58 -10.80 -24.02
CA LYS A 125 -12.85 -11.28 -25.38
C LYS A 125 -13.36 -12.72 -25.41
N LYS A 126 -12.81 -13.60 -24.56
CA LYS A 126 -13.29 -14.99 -24.43
C LYS A 126 -14.75 -15.05 -23.98
N LYS A 127 -15.21 -14.11 -23.15
CA LYS A 127 -16.57 -14.07 -22.59
C LYS A 127 -17.56 -13.30 -23.45
N LEU A 128 -17.16 -12.16 -24.01
CA LEU A 128 -18.02 -11.22 -24.72
C LEU A 128 -17.87 -11.28 -26.26
N GLY A 129 -16.84 -11.94 -26.77
CA GLY A 129 -16.57 -12.11 -28.19
C GLY A 129 -15.27 -11.45 -28.66
N ASN A 130 -14.69 -11.96 -29.75
CA ASN A 130 -13.39 -11.51 -30.27
C ASN A 130 -13.43 -10.13 -30.94
N LYS A 131 -14.62 -9.65 -31.33
CA LYS A 131 -14.86 -8.34 -31.92
C LYS A 131 -14.99 -7.22 -30.88
N ILE A 132 -14.87 -7.55 -29.59
CA ILE A 132 -14.94 -6.57 -28.52
C ILE A 132 -13.59 -5.89 -28.33
N VAL A 133 -13.61 -4.56 -28.31
CA VAL A 133 -12.50 -3.69 -27.96
C VAL A 133 -12.72 -3.20 -26.53
N PHE A 134 -11.69 -3.28 -25.70
CA PHE A 134 -11.71 -2.80 -24.33
C PHE A 134 -10.81 -1.57 -24.20
N SER A 135 -11.27 -0.58 -23.45
CA SER A 135 -10.53 0.66 -23.16
C SER A 135 -10.72 1.06 -21.70
N GLY A 136 -9.66 1.57 -21.07
CA GLY A 136 -9.67 1.97 -19.66
C GLY A 136 -8.34 2.58 -19.25
N ASP A 137 -8.22 2.94 -17.97
CA ASP A 137 -7.01 3.58 -17.42
C ASP A 137 -5.91 2.58 -17.03
N GLY A 138 -6.20 1.28 -17.09
CA GLY A 138 -5.27 0.22 -16.77
C GLY A 138 -4.94 0.09 -15.28
N ARG A 139 -5.72 0.70 -14.38
CA ARG A 139 -5.59 0.50 -12.93
C ARG A 139 -6.13 -0.87 -12.53
N LEU A 140 -5.37 -1.57 -11.69
CA LEU A 140 -5.83 -2.82 -11.07
C LEU A 140 -6.41 -2.47 -9.70
N LEU A 141 -7.73 -2.60 -9.57
CA LEU A 141 -8.53 -2.17 -8.41
C LEU A 141 -8.88 -3.37 -7.52
N LYS A 142 -9.37 -3.14 -6.30
CA LYS A 142 -9.93 -4.20 -5.44
C LYS A 142 -11.39 -3.91 -5.10
N ASP A 143 -12.25 -4.92 -5.18
CA ASP A 143 -13.64 -4.81 -4.72
C ASP A 143 -13.72 -4.86 -3.18
N GLY A 144 -14.91 -4.62 -2.61
CA GLY A 144 -15.10 -4.66 -1.15
C GLY A 144 -14.85 -6.03 -0.49
N LYS A 145 -14.58 -7.08 -1.28
CA LYS A 145 -14.16 -8.42 -0.81
C LYS A 145 -12.66 -8.67 -1.03
N GLY A 146 -11.92 -7.64 -1.46
CA GLY A 146 -10.48 -7.71 -1.73
C GLY A 146 -10.10 -8.36 -3.05
N LYS A 147 -11.07 -8.62 -3.95
CA LYS A 147 -10.80 -9.28 -5.23
C LYS A 147 -10.35 -8.27 -6.27
N SER A 148 -9.25 -8.58 -6.94
CA SER A 148 -8.64 -7.68 -7.91
C SER A 148 -9.29 -7.75 -9.29
N TYR A 149 -9.50 -6.60 -9.91
CA TYR A 149 -10.14 -6.48 -11.21
C TYR A 149 -9.66 -5.25 -12.00
N TYR A 150 -9.85 -5.30 -13.31
CA TYR A 150 -9.76 -4.14 -14.19
C TYR A 150 -11.16 -3.63 -14.54
N ASN A 151 -11.31 -2.31 -14.60
CA ASN A 151 -12.52 -1.67 -15.12
C ASN A 151 -12.29 -1.25 -16.58
N TYR A 152 -13.09 -1.78 -17.50
CA TYR A 152 -12.97 -1.48 -18.92
C TYR A 152 -14.31 -1.14 -19.54
N LYS A 153 -14.30 -0.12 -20.40
CA LYS A 153 -15.37 0.12 -21.37
C LYS A 153 -15.21 -0.85 -22.52
N ALA A 154 -16.27 -1.62 -22.80
CA ALA A 154 -16.36 -2.52 -23.94
C ALA A 154 -17.08 -1.84 -25.11
N ALA A 155 -16.56 -2.04 -26.32
CA ALA A 155 -17.20 -1.62 -27.56
C ALA A 155 -17.09 -2.70 -28.64
N ASN A 156 -18.09 -2.81 -29.51
CA ASN A 156 -18.09 -3.71 -30.66
C ASN A 156 -17.37 -3.04 -31.86
N GLN A 157 -16.31 -3.67 -32.36
CA GLN A 157 -15.54 -3.17 -33.51
C GLN A 157 -16.39 -3.04 -34.78
N ASP A 158 -17.25 -4.01 -35.08
CA ASP A 158 -18.03 -4.00 -36.33
C ASP A 158 -19.04 -2.84 -36.35
N TRP A 159 -19.53 -2.42 -35.18
CA TRP A 159 -20.40 -1.24 -35.04
C TRP A 159 -19.64 0.07 -35.19
N ILE A 160 -18.38 0.11 -34.75
CA ILE A 160 -17.49 1.26 -34.96
C ILE A 160 -17.19 1.41 -36.45
N ASP A 161 -16.88 0.30 -37.12
CA ASP A 161 -16.56 0.29 -38.55
C ASP A 161 -17.76 0.76 -39.43
N GLN A 162 -18.98 0.66 -38.91
CA GLN A 162 -20.21 1.19 -39.53
C GLN A 162 -20.50 2.66 -39.17
N GLY A 163 -19.59 3.34 -38.46
CA GLY A 163 -19.71 4.74 -38.07
C GLY A 163 -20.46 4.97 -36.75
N GLY A 164 -20.78 3.91 -35.99
CA GLY A 164 -21.39 4.01 -34.67
C GLY A 164 -20.37 4.18 -33.54
N THR A 165 -20.85 4.41 -32.31
CA THR A 165 -19.98 4.47 -31.11
C THR A 165 -19.46 3.10 -30.67
N GLY A 166 -20.13 2.04 -31.13
CA GLY A 166 -19.90 0.66 -30.73
C GLY A 166 -20.07 0.36 -29.25
N THR A 167 -20.50 1.31 -28.42
CA THR A 167 -20.47 1.14 -26.96
C THR A 167 -21.41 0.02 -26.52
N ILE A 168 -20.88 -0.94 -25.77
CA ILE A 168 -21.65 -2.01 -25.15
C ILE A 168 -21.95 -1.64 -23.70
N GLY A 169 -20.92 -1.30 -22.93
CA GLY A 169 -21.07 -1.03 -21.50
C GLY A 169 -19.73 -1.00 -20.78
N TRP A 170 -19.79 -0.93 -19.46
CA TRP A 170 -18.63 -1.01 -18.58
C TRP A 170 -18.58 -2.36 -17.89
N PHE A 171 -17.39 -2.93 -17.79
CA PHE A 171 -17.18 -4.28 -17.28
C PHE A 171 -16.04 -4.32 -16.26
N HIS A 172 -16.28 -5.01 -15.16
CA HIS A 172 -15.24 -5.51 -14.27
C HIS A 172 -14.73 -6.86 -14.77
N ILE A 173 -13.43 -6.94 -15.04
CA ILE A 173 -12.75 -8.18 -15.39
C ILE A 173 -11.86 -8.60 -14.23
N TYR A 174 -12.26 -9.65 -13.54
CA TYR A 174 -11.60 -10.13 -12.33
C TYR A 174 -10.47 -11.11 -12.64
N LYS A 175 -9.46 -11.12 -11.77
CA LYS A 175 -8.36 -12.11 -11.79
C LYS A 175 -8.85 -13.56 -11.72
N ASP A 176 -10.00 -13.80 -11.08
CA ASP A 176 -10.63 -15.13 -10.97
C ASP A 176 -11.43 -15.56 -12.23
N GLY A 177 -11.35 -14.79 -13.31
CA GLY A 177 -11.96 -15.12 -14.61
C GLY A 177 -13.40 -14.65 -14.77
N ARG A 178 -13.99 -14.02 -13.75
CA ARG A 178 -15.32 -13.41 -13.86
C ARG A 178 -15.26 -12.13 -14.70
N VAL A 179 -16.28 -11.95 -15.54
CA VAL A 179 -16.53 -10.72 -16.31
C VAL A 179 -17.94 -10.28 -15.93
N VAL A 180 -18.06 -9.10 -15.32
CA VAL A 180 -19.31 -8.61 -14.72
C VAL A 180 -19.59 -7.22 -15.28
N GLU A 181 -20.79 -7.01 -15.79
CA GLU A 181 -21.27 -5.69 -16.21
C GLU A 181 -21.58 -4.82 -14.98
N GLN A 182 -21.27 -3.51 -15.06
CA GLN A 182 -21.52 -2.54 -14.00
C GLN A 182 -22.98 -2.11 -13.92
#